data_AF-A0A0S8AVR6-F1
#
_entry.id   AF-A0A0S8AVR6-F1
#
_cell.length_a   1.000
_cell.length_b   1.000
_cell.length_c   1.000
_cell.angle_alpha   90.00
_cell.angle_beta   90.00
_cell.angle_gamma   90.00
#
_symmetry.space_group_name_H-M   'P 1'
#
loop_
_entity.id
_entity.type
_entity.pdbx_description
1 polymer ?
#
loop_
_entity_poly.entity_id
_entity_poly.type
_entity_poly.pdbx_seq_one_letter_code
_entity_poly.pdbx_strand_id
1 'polypeptide(L)'
;MSENEKEKKDVFESIWKFLASVKLAIFIFIILASSSIVGTVVEQGAEPAQNIQLLAKFVGDQAAPTVYNIFAKLGFMDMYGSWWFVSFLILFTINLIICSLDRLPKTWKFIQRPLKPLSDNALNAQPVKRDVSLKTSMNVARDEIVNVLKAAKYQFSEATENESVQFYSQKFKYARLG
;
A
#
# COMPACT_ATOMS: atom_id res chain seq x y z
N MET A 1 25.79 -26.18 -9.47
CA MET A 1 24.89 -25.06 -9.86
C MET A 1 25.68 -24.18 -10.81
N SER A 2 25.39 -24.22 -12.12
CA SER A 2 26.17 -23.58 -13.19
C SER A 2 26.12 -22.05 -13.13
N GLU A 3 27.19 -21.37 -13.53
CA GLU A 3 27.32 -19.90 -13.51
C GLU A 3 26.17 -19.19 -14.26
N ASN A 4 25.68 -19.81 -15.35
CA ASN A 4 24.57 -19.32 -16.16
C ASN A 4 23.23 -19.23 -15.39
N GLU A 5 23.02 -20.08 -14.36
CA GLU A 5 21.81 -19.98 -13.53
C GLU A 5 21.88 -18.85 -12.49
N LYS A 6 23.09 -18.49 -12.04
CA LYS A 6 23.27 -17.36 -11.11
C LYS A 6 23.00 -16.03 -11.81
N GLU A 7 23.52 -15.86 -13.03
CA GLU A 7 23.34 -14.64 -13.84
C GLU A 7 21.86 -14.40 -14.17
N LYS A 8 21.13 -15.43 -14.62
CA LYS A 8 19.69 -15.31 -14.90
C LYS A 8 18.86 -14.93 -13.68
N LYS A 9 19.19 -15.46 -12.50
CA LYS A 9 18.52 -15.09 -11.25
C LYS A 9 18.76 -13.63 -10.89
N ASP A 10 19.98 -13.14 -11.06
CA ASP A 10 20.33 -11.75 -10.73
C ASP A 10 19.60 -10.74 -11.63
N VAL A 11 19.51 -11.03 -12.93
CA VAL A 11 18.75 -10.19 -13.88
C VAL A 11 17.26 -10.17 -13.53
N PHE A 12 16.67 -11.33 -13.24
CA PHE A 12 15.25 -11.41 -12.86
C PHE A 12 14.96 -10.65 -11.56
N GLU A 13 15.81 -10.80 -10.53
CA GLU A 13 15.67 -10.07 -9.27
C GLU A 13 15.80 -8.56 -9.46
N SER A 14 16.71 -8.11 -10.34
CA SER A 14 16.89 -6.69 -10.64
C SER A 14 15.65 -6.11 -11.32
N ILE A 15 15.11 -6.79 -12.34
CA ILE A 15 13.86 -6.40 -13.02
C ILE A 15 12.69 -6.41 -12.03
N TRP A 16 12.61 -7.44 -11.18
CA TRP A 16 11.57 -7.52 -10.15
C TRP A 16 11.64 -6.33 -9.20
N LYS A 17 12.83 -5.97 -8.69
CA LYS A 17 13.03 -4.81 -7.82
C LYS A 17 12.69 -3.50 -8.53
N PHE A 18 13.00 -3.37 -9.81
CA PHE A 18 12.63 -2.20 -10.61
C PHE A 18 11.11 -2.08 -10.74
N LEU A 19 10.43 -3.17 -11.10
CA LEU A 19 8.97 -3.22 -11.22
C LEU A 19 8.25 -3.12 -9.86
N ALA A 20 8.88 -3.49 -8.75
CA ALA A 20 8.37 -3.33 -7.39
C ALA A 20 8.58 -1.91 -6.82
N SER A 21 9.07 -0.96 -7.62
CA SER A 21 9.35 0.40 -7.17
C SER A 21 8.10 1.28 -7.15
N VAL A 22 7.76 1.81 -5.97
CA VAL A 22 6.67 2.81 -5.81
C VAL A 22 6.99 4.11 -6.57
N LYS A 23 8.27 4.49 -6.67
CA LYS A 23 8.68 5.70 -7.41
C LYS A 23 8.35 5.57 -8.90
N LEU A 24 8.54 4.37 -9.47
CA LEU A 24 8.17 4.06 -10.85
C LEU A 24 6.65 4.17 -11.03
N ALA A 25 5.87 3.63 -10.07
CA ALA A 25 4.42 3.72 -10.07
C ALA A 25 3.93 5.18 -10.14
N ILE A 26 4.46 6.04 -9.26
CA ILE A 26 4.11 7.45 -9.20
C ILE A 26 4.46 8.17 -10.50
N PHE A 27 5.65 7.88 -11.05
CA PHE A 27 6.07 8.48 -12.31
C PHE A 27 5.16 8.12 -13.48
N ILE A 28 4.83 6.83 -13.66
CA ILE A 28 3.91 6.37 -14.71
C ILE A 28 2.51 6.95 -14.49
N PHE A 29 2.04 7.00 -13.25
CA PHE A 29 0.74 7.56 -12.90
C PHE A 29 0.64 9.05 -13.29
N ILE A 30 1.69 9.84 -13.03
CA ILE A 30 1.73 11.26 -13.43
C ILE A 30 1.66 11.40 -14.96
N ILE A 31 2.40 10.56 -15.71
CA ILE A 31 2.33 10.56 -17.18
C ILE A 31 0.90 10.24 -17.64
N LEU A 32 0.31 9.14 -17.16
CA LEU A 32 -1.05 8.75 -17.49
C LEU A 32 -2.08 9.83 -17.15
N ALA A 33 -1.95 10.46 -15.99
CA ALA A 33 -2.82 11.55 -15.56
C ALA A 33 -2.68 12.78 -16.47
N SER A 34 -1.45 13.20 -16.79
CA SER A 34 -1.20 14.32 -17.71
C SER A 34 -1.75 14.04 -19.11
N SER A 35 -1.53 12.83 -19.64
CA SER A 35 -2.10 12.41 -20.91
C SER A 35 -3.63 12.40 -20.88
N SER A 36 -4.24 11.94 -19.79
CA SER A 36 -5.70 11.93 -19.63
C SER A 36 -6.31 13.33 -19.62
N ILE A 37 -5.62 14.31 -19.03
CA ILE A 37 -6.04 15.72 -19.09
C ILE A 37 -6.02 16.20 -20.55
N VAL A 38 -4.95 15.91 -21.29
CA VAL A 38 -4.85 16.26 -22.72
C VAL A 38 -5.94 15.55 -23.54
N GLY A 39 -6.17 14.27 -23.31
CA GLY A 39 -7.21 13.48 -23.98
C GLY A 39 -8.63 13.91 -23.67
N THR A 40 -8.86 14.65 -22.57
CA THR A 40 -10.17 15.24 -22.25
C THR A 40 -10.46 16.50 -23.09
N VAL A 41 -9.41 17.23 -23.51
CA VAL A 41 -9.55 18.42 -24.36
C VAL A 41 -9.86 18.03 -25.81
N VAL A 42 -9.34 16.88 -26.26
CA VAL A 42 -9.51 16.36 -27.61
C VAL A 42 -10.75 15.48 -27.67
N GLU A 43 -11.68 15.79 -28.57
CA GLU A 43 -12.86 14.98 -28.79
C GLU A 43 -12.46 13.67 -29.52
N GLN A 44 -12.57 12.54 -28.81
CA GLN A 44 -12.12 11.24 -29.30
C GLN A 44 -13.07 10.74 -30.41
N GLY A 45 -12.53 10.39 -31.57
CA GLY A 45 -13.32 9.90 -32.71
C GLY A 45 -14.19 10.95 -33.43
N ALA A 46 -14.04 12.23 -33.08
CA ALA A 46 -14.73 13.34 -33.77
C ALA A 46 -14.08 13.69 -35.12
N GLU A 47 -14.80 14.45 -35.94
CA GLU A 47 -14.25 14.92 -37.21
C GLU A 47 -13.05 15.86 -37.00
N PRO A 48 -12.01 15.79 -37.86
CA PRO A 48 -10.83 16.65 -37.76
C PRO A 48 -11.15 18.14 -37.67
N ALA A 49 -12.18 18.60 -38.40
CA ALA A 49 -12.60 20.00 -38.42
C ALA A 49 -13.08 20.50 -37.04
N GLN A 50 -13.78 19.65 -36.28
CA GLN A 50 -14.28 19.98 -34.94
C GLN A 50 -13.12 20.10 -33.94
N ASN A 51 -12.20 19.14 -33.97
CA ASN A 51 -11.01 19.16 -33.12
C ASN A 51 -10.07 20.34 -33.43
N ILE A 52 -9.91 20.71 -34.71
CA ILE A 52 -9.13 21.90 -35.09
C ILE A 52 -9.80 23.18 -34.57
N GLN A 53 -11.12 23.33 -34.66
CA GLN A 53 -11.83 24.49 -34.10
C GLN A 53 -11.71 24.55 -32.57
N LEU A 54 -11.80 23.41 -31.88
CA LEU A 54 -11.59 23.34 -30.43
C LEU A 54 -10.16 23.76 -30.07
N LEU A 55 -9.16 23.20 -30.75
CA LEU A 55 -7.74 23.56 -30.55
C LEU A 55 -7.48 25.04 -30.85
N ALA A 56 -8.12 25.61 -31.87
CA ALA A 56 -8.00 27.04 -32.19
C ALA A 56 -8.40 27.96 -31.04
N LYS A 57 -9.36 27.57 -30.20
CA LYS A 57 -9.72 28.33 -28.98
C LYS A 57 -8.62 28.32 -27.92
N PHE A 58 -7.71 27.35 -27.94
CA PHE A 58 -6.63 27.22 -26.96
C PHE A 58 -5.27 27.71 -27.48
N VAL A 59 -4.93 27.41 -28.74
CA VAL A 59 -3.61 27.70 -29.33
C VAL A 59 -3.64 28.75 -30.44
N GLY A 60 -4.83 29.24 -30.84
CA GLY A 60 -5.03 30.20 -31.92
C GLY A 60 -5.20 29.56 -33.30
N ASP A 61 -5.90 30.27 -34.20
CA ASP A 61 -6.30 29.76 -35.52
C ASP A 61 -5.12 29.33 -36.40
N GLN A 62 -3.98 30.02 -36.30
CA GLN A 62 -2.80 29.74 -37.12
C GLN A 62 -2.04 28.48 -36.66
N ALA A 63 -2.05 28.20 -35.35
CA ALA A 63 -1.29 27.08 -34.78
C ALA A 63 -2.12 25.79 -34.69
N ALA A 64 -3.45 25.89 -34.68
CA ALA A 64 -4.36 24.76 -34.48
C ALA A 64 -4.16 23.60 -35.48
N PRO A 65 -4.00 23.83 -36.80
CA PRO A 65 -3.79 22.72 -37.75
C PRO A 65 -2.48 21.96 -37.51
N THR A 66 -1.41 22.70 -37.14
CA THR A 66 -0.10 22.12 -36.85
C THR A 66 -0.14 21.29 -35.57
N VAL A 67 -0.75 21.81 -34.51
CA VAL A 67 -0.93 21.10 -33.24
C VAL A 67 -1.79 19.86 -33.43
N TYR A 68 -2.89 19.98 -34.18
CA TYR A 68 -3.74 18.84 -34.52
C TYR A 68 -2.95 17.71 -35.20
N ASN A 69 -2.12 18.04 -36.20
CA ASN A 69 -1.33 17.03 -36.91
C ASN A 69 -0.28 16.35 -36.00
N ILE A 70 0.35 17.11 -35.09
CA ILE A 70 1.26 16.53 -34.09
C ILE A 70 0.50 15.57 -33.18
N PHE A 71 -0.66 15.99 -32.68
CA PHE A 71 -1.48 15.20 -31.76
C PHE A 71 -2.02 13.94 -32.45
N ALA A 72 -2.45 14.04 -33.70
CA ALA A 72 -2.87 12.91 -34.51
C ALA A 72 -1.73 11.91 -34.72
N LYS A 73 -0.51 12.38 -35.05
CA LYS A 73 0.68 11.51 -35.20
C LYS A 73 1.10 10.82 -33.91
N LEU A 74 0.98 11.52 -32.78
CA LEU A 74 1.23 10.97 -31.45
C LEU A 74 0.08 10.05 -30.99
N GLY A 75 -1.04 9.99 -31.70
CA GLY A 75 -2.19 9.14 -31.37
C GLY A 75 -3.09 9.71 -30.27
N PHE A 76 -3.08 11.02 -30.01
CA PHE A 76 -3.98 11.65 -29.03
C PHE A 76 -5.45 11.72 -29.48
N MET A 77 -5.71 11.56 -30.78
CA MET A 77 -7.08 11.52 -31.35
C MET A 77 -7.81 10.21 -31.06
N ASP A 78 -7.06 9.15 -30.77
CA ASP A 78 -7.52 7.88 -30.22
C ASP A 78 -6.52 7.45 -29.12
N MET A 79 -6.47 8.24 -28.06
CA MET A 79 -5.44 8.10 -27.02
C MET A 79 -5.60 6.76 -26.29
N TYR A 80 -6.84 6.38 -25.97
CA TYR A 80 -7.13 5.18 -25.18
C TYR A 80 -6.83 3.88 -25.96
N GLY A 81 -6.98 3.89 -27.28
CA GLY A 81 -6.56 2.79 -28.16
C GLY A 81 -5.08 2.80 -28.52
N SER A 82 -4.36 3.90 -28.22
CA SER A 82 -2.97 4.05 -28.64
C SER A 82 -2.02 3.09 -27.94
N TRP A 83 -1.13 2.47 -28.72
CA TRP A 83 -0.20 1.44 -28.23
C TRP A 83 0.67 1.93 -27.06
N TRP A 84 1.09 3.20 -27.06
CA TRP A 84 1.93 3.76 -26.00
C TRP A 84 1.15 3.94 -24.69
N PHE A 85 -0.12 4.37 -24.77
CA PHE A 85 -0.96 4.59 -23.58
C PHE A 85 -1.33 3.24 -22.94
N VAL A 86 -1.72 2.28 -23.77
CA VAL A 86 -1.97 0.89 -23.33
C VAL A 86 -0.72 0.27 -22.71
N SER A 87 0.47 0.52 -23.29
CA SER A 87 1.73 0.02 -22.72
C SER A 87 1.99 0.60 -21.33
N PHE A 88 1.77 1.91 -21.12
CA PHE A 88 1.90 2.51 -19.80
C PHE A 88 0.87 1.96 -18.81
N LEU A 89 -0.38 1.74 -19.23
CA LEU A 89 -1.42 1.14 -18.39
C LEU A 89 -1.07 -0.29 -17.96
N ILE A 90 -0.59 -1.11 -18.88
CA ILE A 90 -0.16 -2.49 -18.58
C ILE A 90 1.03 -2.46 -17.63
N LEU A 91 2.04 -1.64 -17.91
CA LEU A 91 3.21 -1.51 -17.05
C LEU A 91 2.84 -1.03 -15.64
N PHE A 92 1.94 -0.05 -15.54
CA PHE A 92 1.43 0.44 -14.27
C PHE A 92 0.68 -0.65 -13.50
N THR A 93 -0.17 -1.41 -14.18
CA THR A 93 -0.92 -2.52 -13.59
C THR A 93 0.01 -3.62 -13.06
N ILE A 94 1.03 -4.02 -13.84
CA ILE A 94 2.04 -4.98 -13.41
C ILE A 94 2.80 -4.47 -12.17
N ASN A 95 3.22 -3.21 -12.19
CA ASN A 95 3.88 -2.58 -11.05
C ASN A 95 3.01 -2.62 -9.78
N LEU A 96 1.72 -2.28 -9.89
CA LEU A 96 0.78 -2.35 -8.76
C LEU A 96 0.59 -3.76 -8.21
N ILE A 97 0.48 -4.76 -9.10
CA ILE A 97 0.36 -6.17 -8.70
C ILE A 97 1.60 -6.58 -7.91
N ILE A 98 2.80 -6.32 -8.44
CA ILE A 98 4.06 -6.69 -7.79
C ILE A 98 4.22 -5.96 -6.45
N CYS A 99 3.99 -4.64 -6.41
CA CYS A 99 4.05 -3.86 -5.17
C CYS A 99 3.08 -4.38 -4.11
N SER A 100 1.88 -4.80 -4.52
CA SER A 100 0.88 -5.38 -3.62
C SER A 100 1.32 -6.73 -3.08
N LEU A 101 1.84 -7.62 -3.93
CA LEU A 101 2.33 -8.93 -3.52
C LEU A 101 3.52 -8.84 -2.54
N ASP A 102 4.41 -7.87 -2.72
CA ASP A 102 5.56 -7.70 -1.82
C ASP A 102 5.18 -7.04 -0.48
N ARG A 103 4.17 -6.17 -0.47
CA ARG A 103 3.81 -5.34 0.69
C ARG A 103 2.68 -5.92 1.55
N LEU A 104 1.68 -6.55 0.94
CA LEU A 104 0.54 -7.14 1.65
C LEU A 104 0.94 -8.21 2.68
N PRO A 105 1.80 -9.20 2.39
CA PRO A 105 2.12 -10.24 3.37
C PRO A 105 2.92 -9.68 4.56
N LYS A 106 3.77 -8.67 4.35
CA LYS A 106 4.51 -8.00 5.43
C LYS A 106 3.56 -7.27 6.37
N THR A 107 2.59 -6.56 5.80
CA THR A 107 1.54 -5.85 6.55
C THR A 107 0.65 -6.84 7.31
N TRP A 108 0.25 -7.92 6.66
CA TRP A 108 -0.55 -8.98 7.26
C TRP A 108 0.16 -9.66 8.44
N LYS A 109 1.45 -10.00 8.27
CA LYS A 109 2.28 -10.53 9.36
C LYS A 109 2.35 -9.56 10.53
N PHE A 110 2.48 -8.26 10.29
CA PHE A 110 2.52 -7.25 11.36
C PHE A 110 1.21 -7.20 12.18
N ILE A 111 0.06 -7.27 11.51
CA ILE A 111 -1.25 -7.31 12.17
C ILE A 111 -1.40 -8.58 13.02
N GLN A 112 -0.91 -9.72 12.52
CA GLN A 112 -1.02 -11.01 13.19
C GLN A 112 0.03 -11.26 14.27
N ARG A 113 1.02 -10.36 14.47
CA ARG A 113 2.04 -10.54 15.51
C ARG A 113 1.38 -10.62 16.89
N PRO A 114 1.57 -11.73 17.65
CA PRO A 114 1.02 -11.86 18.98
C PRO A 114 1.60 -10.79 19.89
N LEU A 115 0.81 -10.35 20.87
CA LEU A 115 1.34 -9.56 21.97
C LEU A 115 2.43 -10.35 22.69
N LYS A 116 3.52 -9.67 23.05
CA LYS A 116 4.59 -10.22 23.87
C LYS A 116 4.49 -9.63 25.28
N PRO A 117 4.97 -10.35 26.31
CA PRO A 117 5.09 -9.78 27.65
C PRO A 117 5.92 -8.49 27.61
N LEU A 118 5.51 -7.53 28.43
CA LEU A 118 6.20 -6.25 28.53
C LEU A 118 7.31 -6.39 29.56
N SER A 119 8.47 -5.81 29.25
CA SER A 119 9.52 -5.66 30.25
C SER A 119 9.09 -4.66 31.33
N ASP A 120 9.64 -4.79 32.53
CA ASP A 120 9.28 -3.93 33.68
C ASP A 120 9.42 -2.44 33.36
N ASN A 121 10.44 -2.07 32.58
CA ASN A 121 10.64 -0.69 32.12
C ASN A 121 9.51 -0.22 31.18
N ALA A 122 9.04 -1.08 30.28
CA ALA A 122 7.95 -0.77 29.35
C ALA A 122 6.58 -0.72 30.04
N LEU A 123 6.39 -1.50 31.12
CA LEU A 123 5.22 -1.44 31.98
C LEU A 123 5.18 -0.12 32.76
N ASN A 124 6.31 0.27 33.33
CA ASN A 124 6.43 1.50 34.12
C ASN A 124 6.25 2.79 33.30
N ALA A 125 6.57 2.73 32.01
CA ALA A 125 6.42 3.83 31.05
C ALA A 125 4.98 3.99 30.50
N GLN A 126 4.03 3.12 30.88
CA GLN A 126 2.65 3.24 30.42
C GLN A 126 1.97 4.48 31.03
N PRO A 127 1.22 5.26 30.22
CA PRO A 127 0.57 6.49 30.68
C PRO A 127 -0.59 6.22 31.64
N VAL A 128 -1.21 5.03 31.57
CA VAL A 128 -2.30 4.61 32.46
C VAL A 128 -1.82 3.41 33.25
N LYS A 129 -1.50 3.62 34.53
CA LYS A 129 -1.12 2.57 35.47
C LYS A 129 -1.85 2.72 36.80
N ARG A 130 -2.20 1.60 37.42
CA ARG A 130 -2.82 1.53 38.74
C ARG A 130 -2.23 0.33 39.49
N ASP A 131 -1.60 0.60 40.61
CA ASP A 131 -1.06 -0.41 41.49
C ASP A 131 -2.05 -0.66 42.64
N VAL A 132 -2.36 -1.92 42.90
CA VAL A 132 -3.25 -2.34 44.00
C VAL A 132 -2.54 -3.43 44.79
N SER A 133 -2.35 -3.19 46.10
CA SER A 133 -1.76 -4.18 47.01
C SER A 133 -2.87 -4.98 47.69
N LEU A 134 -2.88 -6.30 47.48
CA LEU A 134 -3.82 -7.22 48.10
C LEU A 134 -3.09 -8.10 49.12
N LYS A 135 -3.62 -8.23 50.34
CA LYS A 135 -3.10 -9.15 51.37
C LYS A 135 -3.60 -10.59 51.13
N THR A 136 -3.31 -11.14 49.95
CA THR A 136 -3.74 -12.50 49.56
C THR A 136 -2.56 -13.25 48.93
N SER A 137 -2.55 -14.58 49.03
CA SER A 137 -1.54 -15.42 48.39
C SER A 137 -1.63 -15.34 46.85
N MET A 138 -0.47 -15.42 46.19
CA MET A 138 -0.33 -15.20 44.75
C MET A 138 -1.21 -16.13 43.89
N ASN A 139 -1.44 -17.37 44.33
CA ASN A 139 -2.26 -18.34 43.60
C ASN A 139 -3.76 -17.98 43.64
N VAL A 140 -4.27 -17.55 44.79
CA VAL A 140 -5.68 -17.17 44.94
C VAL A 140 -5.98 -15.88 44.17
N ALA A 141 -5.04 -14.92 44.18
CA ALA A 141 -5.17 -13.69 43.41
C ALA A 141 -5.19 -13.95 41.88
N ARG A 142 -4.40 -14.91 41.38
CA ARG A 142 -4.40 -15.30 39.96
C ARG A 142 -5.75 -15.87 39.54
N ASP A 143 -6.30 -16.79 40.32
CA ASP A 143 -7.58 -17.45 40.00
C ASP A 143 -8.76 -16.46 39.95
N GLU A 144 -8.80 -15.51 40.89
CA GLU A 144 -9.79 -14.44 40.92
C GLU A 144 -9.71 -13.56 39.64
N ILE A 145 -8.50 -13.15 39.25
CA ILE A 145 -8.26 -12.33 38.06
C ILE A 145 -8.67 -13.08 36.79
N VAL A 146 -8.33 -14.37 36.69
CA VAL A 146 -8.74 -15.22 35.56
C VAL A 146 -10.26 -15.31 35.46
N ASN A 147 -10.97 -15.44 36.58
CA ASN A 147 -12.43 -15.50 36.60
C ASN A 147 -13.06 -14.18 36.13
N VAL A 148 -12.54 -13.04 36.60
CA VAL A 148 -13.01 -11.71 36.16
C VAL A 148 -12.76 -11.50 34.67
N LEU A 149 -11.57 -11.86 34.16
CA LEU A 149 -11.23 -11.73 32.75
C LEU A 149 -12.10 -12.61 31.83
N LYS A 150 -12.38 -13.85 32.28
CA LYS A 150 -13.31 -14.76 31.58
C LYS A 150 -14.74 -14.24 31.58
N ALA A 151 -15.24 -13.76 32.73
CA ALA A 151 -16.57 -13.18 32.85
C ALA A 151 -16.75 -11.97 31.92
N ALA A 152 -15.71 -11.16 31.77
CA ALA A 152 -15.69 -10.01 30.86
C ALA A 152 -15.43 -10.37 29.38
N LYS A 153 -15.36 -11.66 29.04
CA LYS A 153 -15.15 -12.21 27.67
C LYS A 153 -13.86 -11.71 26.98
N TYR A 154 -12.79 -11.48 27.75
CA TYR A 154 -11.48 -11.12 27.17
C TYR A 154 -10.73 -12.37 26.72
N GLN A 155 -10.09 -12.29 25.55
CA GLN A 155 -9.08 -13.27 25.13
C GLN A 155 -7.74 -12.82 25.69
N PHE A 156 -7.23 -13.52 26.71
CA PHE A 156 -5.97 -13.18 27.37
C PHE A 156 -4.92 -14.28 27.15
N SER A 157 -3.66 -13.88 27.25
CA SER A 157 -2.50 -14.78 27.26
C SER A 157 -1.73 -14.55 28.56
N GLU A 158 -1.15 -15.63 29.06
CA GLU A 158 -0.38 -15.64 30.30
C GLU A 158 1.11 -15.83 29.97
N ALA A 159 1.95 -15.00 30.57
CA ALA A 159 3.38 -15.21 30.61
C ALA A 159 3.87 -15.18 32.06
N THR A 160 4.60 -16.21 32.46
CA THR A 160 5.24 -16.30 33.76
C THR A 160 6.72 -16.02 33.58
N GLU A 161 7.18 -14.88 34.08
CA GLU A 161 8.59 -14.47 34.00
C GLU A 161 9.04 -14.04 35.40
N ASN A 162 10.08 -14.69 35.93
CA ASN A 162 10.74 -14.37 37.20
C ASN A 162 9.79 -14.09 38.39
N GLU A 163 8.98 -15.09 38.76
CA GLU A 163 8.02 -15.03 39.89
C GLU A 163 6.84 -14.04 39.74
N SER A 164 6.79 -13.28 38.65
CA SER A 164 5.65 -12.45 38.28
C SER A 164 4.77 -13.16 37.24
N VAL A 165 3.45 -13.00 37.36
CA VAL A 165 2.50 -13.43 36.32
C VAL A 165 1.91 -12.20 35.65
N GLN A 166 2.11 -12.13 34.34
CA GLN A 166 1.56 -11.10 33.49
C GLN A 166 0.41 -11.68 32.66
N PHE A 167 -0.76 -11.05 32.77
CA PHE A 167 -1.88 -11.28 31.87
C PHE A 167 -1.96 -10.14 30.87
N TYR A 168 -2.00 -10.45 29.58
CA TYR A 168 -2.17 -9.46 28.54
C TYR A 168 -3.28 -9.87 27.57
N SER A 169 -4.07 -8.90 27.13
CA SER A 169 -5.20 -9.11 26.23
C SER A 169 -5.25 -8.00 25.19
N GLN A 170 -5.61 -8.35 23.96
CA GLN A 170 -5.92 -7.39 22.91
C GLN A 170 -7.34 -7.64 22.40
N LYS A 171 -8.23 -6.70 22.68
CA LYS A 171 -9.51 -6.60 21.98
C LYS A 171 -9.25 -5.73 20.74
N PHE A 172 -9.47 -6.28 19.54
CA PHE A 172 -9.21 -5.66 18.22
C PHE A 172 -7.76 -5.68 17.70
N LYS A 173 -7.38 -6.78 17.05
CA LYS A 173 -6.11 -6.90 16.30
C LYS A 173 -5.99 -5.87 15.16
N TYR A 174 -7.13 -5.49 14.57
CA TYR A 174 -7.22 -4.54 13.45
C TYR A 174 -7.09 -3.07 13.86
N ALA A 175 -7.20 -2.73 15.15
CA ALA A 175 -6.96 -1.36 15.61
C ALA A 175 -5.51 -0.89 15.37
N ARG A 176 -4.59 -1.81 15.03
CA ARG A 176 -3.22 -1.48 14.58
C ARG A 176 -3.16 -0.86 13.18
N LEU A 177 -4.26 -0.83 12.44
CA LEU A 177 -4.34 -0.25 11.10
C LEU A 177 -4.62 1.27 11.10
N GLY A 178 -4.90 1.86 12.27
CA GLY A 178 -5.33 3.26 12.39
C GLY A 178 -6.85 3.39 12.45
#